data_AF-A0A1L8DB53-F1
#
_entry.id   AF-A0A1L8DB53-F1
#
_cell.length_a   1.000
_cell.length_b   1.000
_cell.length_c   1.000
_cell.angle_alpha   90.00
_cell.angle_beta   90.00
_cell.angle_gamma   90.00
#
_symmetry.space_group_name_H-M   'P 1'
#
loop_
_entity.id
_entity.type
_entity.pdbx_description
1 polymer ?
#
loop_
_entity_poly.entity_id
_entity_poly.type
_entity_poly.pdbx_seq_one_letter_code
_entity_poly.pdbx_strand_id
1 'polypeptide(L)'
;GAPNPRAVYSSKGVGEPPLFSGASVFFAIKEAIADARKHEHLDADFQFFSPATSARIRMACADKFTKKFQLPQEGTYTPWNIMP
;
A
#
# COMPACT_ATOMS: atom_id res chain seq x y z
N GLY A 1 21.88 -24.93 -2.28
CA GLY A 1 22.11 -23.51 -2.62
C GLY A 1 23.01 -23.42 -3.83
N ALA A 2 22.76 -22.49 -4.75
CA ALA A 2 23.66 -22.31 -5.90
C ALA A 2 25.04 -21.79 -5.42
N PRO A 3 26.16 -22.39 -5.86
CA PRO A 3 27.51 -21.99 -5.45
C PRO A 3 27.77 -20.52 -5.78
N ASN A 4 28.55 -19.84 -4.95
CA ASN A 4 28.94 -18.44 -5.16
C ASN A 4 30.47 -18.34 -5.17
N PRO A 5 31.13 -18.43 -6.34
CA PRO A 5 32.59 -18.35 -6.42
C PRO A 5 33.15 -16.99 -6.01
N ARG A 6 32.29 -15.97 -5.82
CA ARG A 6 32.70 -14.59 -5.49
C ARG A 6 32.67 -14.28 -3.98
N ALA A 7 32.25 -15.22 -3.13
CA ALA A 7 32.14 -15.00 -1.70
C ALA A 7 32.80 -16.09 -0.87
N VAL A 8 33.23 -15.74 0.34
CA VAL A 8 33.89 -16.65 1.29
C VAL A 8 32.98 -17.85 1.55
N TYR A 9 33.53 -19.06 1.37
CA TYR A 9 32.81 -20.34 1.52
C TYR A 9 31.48 -20.42 0.75
N SER A 10 31.39 -19.81 -0.44
CA SER A 10 30.15 -19.77 -1.23
C SER A 10 28.95 -19.12 -0.51
N SER A 11 29.21 -18.23 0.45
CA SER A 11 28.17 -17.48 1.18
C SER A 11 27.42 -16.46 0.30
N LYS A 12 26.32 -15.90 0.83
CA LYS A 12 25.56 -14.81 0.21
C LYS A 12 25.12 -13.83 1.30
N GLY A 13 25.27 -12.54 1.07
CA GLY A 13 24.71 -11.52 1.95
C GLY A 13 23.19 -11.52 1.84
N VAL A 14 22.51 -11.85 2.94
CA VAL A 14 21.03 -11.98 2.99
C VAL A 14 20.38 -11.07 4.05
N GLY A 15 21.12 -10.13 4.63
CA GLY A 15 20.58 -9.22 5.64
C GLY A 15 19.51 -8.28 5.07
N GLU A 16 19.90 -7.47 4.09
CA GLU A 16 19.02 -6.46 3.46
C GLU A 16 18.20 -6.96 2.26
N PRO A 17 18.73 -7.83 1.36
CA PRO A 17 18.01 -8.20 0.13
C PRO A 17 16.59 -8.73 0.33
N PRO A 18 16.27 -9.52 1.38
CA PRO A 18 14.90 -10.00 1.60
C PRO A 18 13.91 -8.92 2.03
N LEU A 19 14.35 -7.72 2.43
CA LEU A 19 13.46 -6.66 2.93
C LEU A 19 12.38 -6.30 1.90
N PHE A 20 12.75 -6.22 0.62
CA PHE A 20 11.81 -5.86 -0.44
C PHE A 20 10.78 -6.96 -0.74
N SER A 21 11.04 -8.22 -0.37
CA SER A 21 10.06 -9.30 -0.48
C SER A 21 8.79 -9.00 0.33
N GLY A 22 8.88 -8.18 1.39
CA GLY A 22 7.71 -7.69 2.13
C GLY A 22 6.75 -6.85 1.28
N ALA A 23 7.22 -6.21 0.20
CA ALA A 23 6.37 -5.46 -0.73
C ALA A 23 5.33 -6.37 -1.43
N SER A 24 5.55 -7.69 -1.46
CA SER A 24 4.53 -8.64 -1.93
C SER A 24 3.19 -8.47 -1.20
N VAL A 25 3.20 -8.21 0.11
CA VAL A 25 2.00 -7.98 0.92
C VAL A 25 1.34 -6.66 0.53
N PHE A 26 2.12 -5.61 0.26
CA PHE A 26 1.59 -4.33 -0.21
C PHE A 26 0.85 -4.49 -1.56
N PHE A 27 1.42 -5.25 -2.50
CA PHE A 27 0.77 -5.49 -3.79
C PHE A 27 -0.45 -6.42 -3.68
N ALA A 28 -0.42 -7.42 -2.78
CA ALA A 28 -1.60 -8.23 -2.49
C ALA A 28 -2.77 -7.38 -1.94
N ILE A 29 -2.48 -6.43 -1.04
CA ILE A 29 -3.47 -5.46 -0.56
C ILE A 29 -3.98 -4.59 -1.71
N LYS A 30 -3.09 -4.08 -2.58
CA LYS A 30 -3.50 -3.25 -3.73
C LYS A 30 -4.46 -4.00 -4.65
N GLU A 31 -4.21 -5.28 -4.93
CA GLU A 31 -5.09 -6.13 -5.74
C GLU A 31 -6.45 -6.36 -5.07
N ALA A 32 -6.47 -6.63 -3.76
CA ALA A 32 -7.72 -6.78 -3.02
C ALA A 32 -8.58 -5.50 -3.04
N ILE A 33 -7.96 -4.33 -2.96
CA ILE A 33 -8.66 -3.05 -3.10
C ILE A 33 -9.15 -2.85 -4.55
N ALA A 34 -8.35 -3.22 -5.56
CA ALA A 34 -8.76 -3.14 -6.96
C ALA A 34 -10.04 -3.95 -7.22
N ASP A 35 -10.13 -5.16 -6.65
CA ASP A 35 -11.33 -6.00 -6.72
C ASP A 35 -12.54 -5.37 -6.00
N ALA A 36 -12.34 -4.87 -4.77
CA ALA A 36 -13.39 -4.17 -4.03
C ALA A 36 -13.92 -2.94 -4.79
N ARG A 37 -13.05 -2.22 -5.51
CA ARG A 37 -13.44 -1.07 -6.35
C ARG A 37 -14.25 -1.51 -7.57
N LYS A 38 -13.89 -2.62 -8.23
CA LYS A 38 -14.69 -3.20 -9.32
C LYS A 38 -16.10 -3.54 -8.87
N HIS A 39 -16.25 -4.10 -7.66
CA HIS A 39 -17.56 -4.42 -7.07
C HIS A 39 -18.47 -3.19 -6.89
N GLU A 40 -17.87 -2.02 -6.63
CA GLU A 40 -18.58 -0.73 -6.51
C GLU A 40 -18.64 0.05 -7.85
N HIS A 41 -18.32 -0.60 -8.97
CA HIS A 41 -18.26 0.00 -10.32
C HIS A 41 -17.30 1.19 -10.44
N LEU A 42 -16.18 1.15 -9.71
CA LEU A 42 -15.09 2.11 -9.77
C LEU A 42 -13.91 1.55 -10.58
N ASP A 43 -13.03 2.44 -11.05
CA ASP A 43 -11.82 2.05 -11.76
C ASP A 43 -10.90 1.22 -10.85
N ALA A 44 -10.45 0.08 -11.37
CA ALA A 44 -9.53 -0.84 -10.73
C ALA A 44 -8.08 -0.34 -10.77
N ASP A 45 -7.74 0.54 -11.73
CA ASP A 45 -6.47 1.26 -11.69
C ASP A 45 -6.62 2.49 -10.79
N PHE A 46 -5.78 2.56 -9.77
CA PHE A 46 -5.79 3.64 -8.81
C PHE A 46 -4.42 3.84 -8.17
N GLN A 47 -4.17 5.08 -7.77
CA GLN A 47 -2.96 5.45 -7.05
C GLN A 47 -3.07 4.98 -5.59
N PHE A 48 -2.06 4.23 -5.13
CA PHE A 48 -1.99 3.71 -3.77
C PHE A 48 -0.57 3.87 -3.24
N PHE A 49 -0.43 4.51 -2.08
CA PHE A 49 0.85 4.90 -1.52
C PHE A 49 1.24 4.04 -0.32
N SER A 50 2.53 3.70 -0.23
CA SER A 50 3.12 3.09 0.97
C SER A 50 3.28 4.14 2.08
N PRO A 51 3.07 3.79 3.37
CA PRO A 51 2.61 2.49 3.86
C PRO A 51 1.10 2.26 3.62
N ALA A 52 0.72 1.00 3.41
CA ALA A 52 -0.69 0.59 3.30
C ALA A 52 -1.37 0.56 4.69
N THR A 53 -1.53 1.74 5.30
CA THR A 53 -2.22 1.87 6.59
C THR A 53 -3.69 1.52 6.46
N SER A 54 -4.32 1.11 7.57
CA SER A 54 -5.76 0.83 7.62
C SER A 54 -6.60 2.02 7.12
N ALA A 55 -6.18 3.25 7.44
CA ALA A 55 -6.82 4.47 6.94
C ALA A 55 -6.77 4.57 5.41
N ARG A 56 -5.61 4.34 4.79
CA ARG A 56 -5.46 4.37 3.31
C ARG A 56 -6.23 3.25 2.64
N ILE A 57 -6.18 2.04 3.19
CA ILE A 57 -6.95 0.89 2.68
C ILE A 57 -8.44 1.22 2.69
N ARG A 58 -8.96 1.69 3.84
CA ARG A 58 -10.38 2.00 3.99
C ARG A 58 -10.84 3.09 3.03
N MET A 59 -10.06 4.16 2.88
CA MET A 59 -10.41 5.28 2.00
C MET A 59 -10.27 4.93 0.51
N ALA A 60 -9.42 3.98 0.14
CA ALA A 60 -9.31 3.50 -1.23
C ALA A 60 -10.49 2.61 -1.67
N CYS A 61 -11.05 1.83 -0.74
CA CYS A 61 -12.30 1.07 -0.91
C CYS A 61 -13.53 1.99 -0.82
N ALA A 62 -13.69 2.91 -1.77
CA ALA A 62 -14.81 3.85 -1.78
C ALA A 62 -16.15 3.13 -1.99
N ASP A 63 -17.15 3.49 -1.20
CA ASP A 63 -18.47 2.85 -1.15
C ASP A 63 -19.56 3.86 -0.75
N LYS A 64 -20.77 3.36 -0.47
CA LYS A 64 -21.91 4.18 0.00
C LYS A 64 -21.67 4.92 1.31
N PHE A 65 -20.71 4.51 2.14
CA PHE A 65 -20.39 5.17 3.40
C PHE A 65 -19.38 6.29 3.18
N THR A 66 -18.33 6.06 2.38
CA THR A 66 -17.35 7.12 2.06
C THR A 66 -18.01 8.29 1.32
N LYS A 67 -19.01 8.02 0.46
CA LYS A 67 -19.80 9.06 -0.24
C LYS A 67 -20.63 9.96 0.68
N LYS A 68 -20.95 9.51 1.90
CA LYS A 68 -21.72 10.30 2.87
C LYS A 68 -20.85 11.26 3.67
N PHE A 69 -19.53 11.08 3.63
CA PHE A 69 -18.60 11.91 4.37
C PHE A 69 -18.24 13.17 3.57
N GLN A 70 -18.36 14.33 4.19
CA GLN A 70 -17.94 15.61 3.62
C GLN A 70 -16.69 16.07 4.34
N LEU A 71 -15.62 16.32 3.59
CA LEU A 71 -14.41 16.91 4.14
C LEU A 71 -14.67 18.39 4.48
N PRO A 72 -14.18 18.89 5.63
CA PRO A 72 -14.22 20.32 5.92
C PRO A 72 -13.44 21.10 4.87
N GLN A 73 -13.87 22.34 4.62
CA GLN A 73 -13.21 23.21 3.65
C GLN A 73 -11.75 23.49 4.05
N GLU A 74 -10.84 23.43 3.11
CA GLU A 74 -9.43 23.72 3.35
C GLU A 74 -9.25 25.13 3.94
N GLY A 75 -8.39 25.27 4.94
CA GLY A 75 -8.15 26.52 5.67
C GLY A 75 -9.13 26.82 6.81
N THR A 76 -10.20 26.04 6.97
CA THR A 76 -11.13 26.19 8.12
C THR A 76 -10.67 25.46 9.40
N TYR A 77 -9.63 24.62 9.30
CA TYR A 77 -9.11 23.83 10.41
C TYR A 77 -7.60 23.63 10.28
N THR A 78 -6.93 23.38 11.42
CA THR A 78 -5.53 22.96 11.45
C THR A 78 -5.47 21.45 11.63
N PRO A 79 -4.99 20.67 10.64
CA PRO A 79 -4.87 19.23 10.78
C PRO A 79 -3.83 18.88 11.85
N TRP A 80 -4.14 17.90 12.70
CA TRP A 80 -3.19 17.36 13.68
C TRP A 80 -2.03 16.61 13.01
N ASN A 81 -2.31 15.91 11.90
CA ASN A 81 -1.34 15.15 11.14
C ASN A 81 -1.68 15.20 9.65
N ILE A 82 -0.64 15.27 8.81
CA ILE A 82 -0.75 15.20 7.35
C ILE A 82 0.05 13.96 6.92
N MET A 83 -0.61 13.00 6.29
CA MET A 83 0.11 11.86 5.70
C MET A 83 0.78 12.31 4.40
N PRO A 84 2.09 12.07 4.23
CA PRO A 84 2.82 12.40 3.01
C PRO A 84 2.41 11.53 1.81
#